data_AF-A0A914QJV2-F1
#
_entry.id   AF-A0A914QJV2-F1
#
_cell.length_a   1.000
_cell.length_b   1.000
_cell.length_c   1.000
_cell.angle_alpha   90.00
_cell.angle_beta   90.00
_cell.angle_gamma   90.00
#
_symmetry.space_group_name_H-M   'P 1'
#
loop_
_entity.id
_entity.type
_entity.pdbx_description
1 polymer ?
#
loop_
_entity_poly.entity_id
_entity_poly.type
_entity_poly.pdbx_seq_one_letter_code
_entity_poly.pdbx_strand_id
1 'polypeptide(L)' 'MEKQIENEPYYHGLLPREDMKAMLKNNGDFLLRMSEPHAKGERAIILSMMVREEKQEAGVSFFTYISITQMHVYR' A
#
# COMPACT_ATOMS: atom_id res chain seq x y z
N MET A 1 10.42 21.01 -12.58
CA MET A 1 10.55 20.69 -11.15
C MET A 1 10.09 19.25 -11.00
N GLU A 2 10.98 18.34 -10.61
CA GLU A 2 10.59 16.95 -10.35
C GLU A 2 9.56 16.93 -9.21
N LYS A 3 8.44 16.25 -9.41
CA LYS A 3 7.45 16.09 -8.34
C LYS A 3 8.02 15.13 -7.30
N GLN A 4 8.18 15.65 -6.09
CA GLN A 4 8.57 14.91 -4.91
C GLN A 4 7.39 14.09 -4.36
N ILE A 5 7.57 12.78 -4.24
CA ILE A 5 6.53 11.85 -3.76
C ILE A 5 6.07 12.18 -2.33
N GLU A 6 6.95 12.76 -1.52
CA GLU A 6 6.66 13.20 -0.16
C GLU A 6 5.60 14.30 -0.05
N ASN A 7 5.31 14.99 -1.15
CA ASN A 7 4.29 16.04 -1.20
C ASN A 7 2.92 15.53 -1.68
N GLU A 8 2.82 14.25 -2.06
CA GLU A 8 1.60 13.68 -2.58
C GLU A 8 0.68 13.22 -1.43
N PRO A 9 -0.64 13.49 -1.50
CA PRO A 9 -1.56 13.24 -0.37
C PRO A 9 -1.77 11.76 -0.04
N TYR A 10 -1.41 10.87 -0.97
CA TYR A 10 -1.45 9.41 -0.80
C TYR A 10 -0.14 8.84 -0.24
N TYR A 11 0.86 9.67 0.05
CA TYR A 11 2.12 9.26 0.67
C TYR A 11 2.07 9.49 2.19
N HIS A 12 2.30 8.43 2.96
CA HIS A 12 2.19 8.47 4.43
C HIS A 12 3.51 8.19 5.16
N GLY A 13 4.63 8.02 4.45
CA GLY A 13 5.90 7.67 5.07
C GLY A 13 5.81 6.33 5.82
N LEU A 14 6.34 6.26 7.06
CA LEU A 14 6.23 5.07 7.90
C LEU A 14 4.80 4.94 8.43
N LEU A 15 4.02 4.04 7.84
CA LEU A 15 2.64 3.75 8.24
C LEU A 15 2.50 2.29 8.69
N PRO A 16 2.10 2.02 9.95
CA PRO A 16 1.81 0.69 10.44
C PRO A 16 0.68 -0.01 9.68
N ARG A 17 0.64 -1.34 9.77
CA ARG A 17 -0.38 -2.14 9.07
C ARG A 17 -1.78 -1.89 9.60
N GLU A 18 -1.91 -1.61 10.89
CA GLU A 18 -3.16 -1.37 11.60
C GLU A 18 -3.82 -0.08 11.12
N ASP A 19 -3.04 1.00 11.04
CA ASP A 19 -3.52 2.29 10.54
C ASP A 19 -3.89 2.23 9.06
N MET A 20 -3.07 1.53 8.25
CA MET A 20 -3.38 1.26 6.83
C MET A 20 -4.75 0.60 6.66
N LYS A 21 -5.10 -0.40 7.49
CA LYS A 21 -6.42 -1.07 7.43
C LYS A 21 -7.57 -0.14 7.78
N ALA A 22 -7.36 0.83 8.67
CA ALA A 22 -8.37 1.82 9.01
C ALA A 22 -8.59 2.86 7.89
N MET A 23 -7.58 3.08 7.04
CA MET A 23 -7.62 4.04 5.93
C MET A 23 -8.17 3.44 4.63
N LEU A 24 -7.82 2.20 4.31
CA LEU A 24 -8.25 1.52 3.08
C LEU A 24 -9.59 0.78 3.28
N LYS A 25 -10.72 1.46 3.07
CA LYS A 25 -12.06 0.93 3.42
C LYS A 25 -12.79 0.35 2.21
N ASN A 26 -12.63 0.98 1.06
CA ASN A 26 -13.34 0.66 -0.17
C ASN A 26 -12.42 -0.07 -1.15
N ASN A 27 -13.03 -0.85 -2.05
CA ASN A 27 -12.30 -1.47 -3.13
C ASN A 27 -11.65 -0.38 -4.01
N GLY A 28 -10.34 -0.50 -4.27
CA GLY A 28 -9.57 0.48 -5.01
C GLY A 28 -8.96 1.61 -4.18
N ASP A 29 -9.27 1.72 -2.87
CA ASP A 29 -8.53 2.61 -1.99
C ASP A 29 -7.05 2.20 -1.98
N PHE A 30 -6.15 3.16 -2.08
CA PHE A 30 -4.71 2.92 -2.08
C PHE A 30 -3.93 3.99 -1.32
N LEU A 31 -2.72 3.63 -0.93
CA LEU A 31 -1.74 4.55 -0.37
C LEU A 31 -0.30 4.06 -0.63
N LEU A 32 0.66 4.98 -0.54
CA LEU A 32 2.08 4.70 -0.53
C LEU A 32 2.63 4.84 0.89
N ARG A 33 3.42 3.86 1.30
CA ARG A 33 4.13 3.87 2.58
C ARG A 33 5.58 3.46 2.39
N MET A 34 6.40 3.71 3.38
CA MET A 34 7.77 3.22 3.47
C MET A 34 7.81 1.91 4.24
N SER A 35 8.70 1.00 3.82
CA SER A 35 9.08 -0.13 4.65
C SER A 35 9.81 0.36 5.89
N GLU A 36 9.72 -0.42 6.97
CA GLU A 36 10.73 -0.34 8.01
C GLU A 36 12.12 -0.63 7.37
N PRO A 37 13.18 0.00 7.88
CA PRO A 37 14.53 -0.31 7.43
C PRO A 37 14.82 -1.78 7.74
N HIS A 38 15.11 -2.58 6.71
CA HIS A 38 15.64 -3.92 6.91
C HIS A 38 17.08 -3.84 7.45
N ALA A 39 17.69 -4.97 7.83
CA ALA A 39 19.01 -5.03 8.48
C ALA A 39 20.16 -4.27 7.77
N LYS A 40 19.99 -3.90 6.49
CA LYS A 40 20.94 -3.07 5.71
C LYS A 40 20.60 -1.57 5.65
N GLY A 41 19.56 -1.12 6.36
CA GLY A 41 19.10 0.28 6.37
C GLY A 41 18.30 0.72 5.15
N GLU A 42 18.13 -0.15 4.15
CA GLU A 42 17.37 0.14 2.94
C GLU A 42 15.87 0.26 3.23
N ARG A 43 15.26 1.32 2.69
CA ARG A 43 13.83 1.62 2.79
C ARG A 43 13.23 1.50 1.40
N ALA A 44 12.13 0.75 1.30
CA ALA A 44 11.38 0.61 0.06
C ALA A 44 10.08 1.43 0.11
N ILE A 45 9.64 1.94 -1.04
CA ILE A 45 8.28 2.47 -1.20
C ILE A 45 7.37 1.29 -1.52
N ILE A 46 6.26 1.19 -0.80
CA ILE A 46 5.28 0.11 -0.92
C ILE A 46 3.94 0.72 -1.31
N LEU A 47 3.41 0.28 -2.45
CA LEU A 47 2.02 0.51 -2.81
C LEU A 47 1.13 -0.49 -2.07
N SER A 48 0.20 0.03 -1.28
CA SER A 48 -0.81 -0.76 -0.57
C SER A 48 -2.18 -0.41 -1.15
N MET A 49 -2.93 -1.42 -1.59
CA MET A 49 -4.25 -1.23 -2.18
C MET A 49 -5.24 -2.25 -1.62
N MET A 50 -6.47 -1.81 -1.35
CA MET A 50 -7.59 -2.66 -0.97
C MET A 50 -8.22 -3.26 -2.22
N VAL A 51 -8.18 -4.59 -2.31
CA VAL A 51 -8.88 -5.34 -3.37
C VAL A 51 -9.88 -6.29 -2.71
N ARG A 52 -11.16 -6.15 -3.07
CA ARG A 52 -12.21 -7.10 -2.71
C ARG A 52 -12.34 -8.10 -3.84
N GLU A 53 -11.97 -9.35 -3.56
CA GLU A 53 -12.36 -10.46 -4.42
C GLU A 53 -13.76 -10.91 -4.00
N GLU A 54 -14.77 -10.63 -4.82
CA GLU A 54 -16.09 -11.23 -4.65
C GLU A 54 -16.01 -12.71 -5.04
N LYS A 55 -15.53 -13.55 -4.13
CA LYS A 55 -15.82 -14.98 -4.21
C LYS A 55 -17.24 -15.20 -3.71
N GLN A 56 -18.13 -15.60 -4.61
CA GLN A 56 -19.49 -16.03 -4.28
C GLN A 56 -19.44 -17.38 -3.55
N GLU A 57 -18.93 -17.42 -2.32
CA GLU A 57 -19.14 -18.53 -1.40
C GLU A 57 -19.61 -17.98 -0.05
N ALA A 58 -20.90 -18.23 0.24
CA ALA A 58 -21.55 -18.14 1.54
C ALA A 58 -21.06 -17.03 2.50
N GLY A 59 -21.21 -15.76 2.10
CA GLY A 59 -21.28 -14.64 3.05
C GLY A 59 -19.99 -14.18 3.72
N VAL A 60 -18.80 -14.57 3.23
CA VAL A 60 -17.51 -14.10 3.76
C VAL A 60 -16.77 -13.29 2.71
N SER A 61 -16.65 -11.97 2.90
CA SER A 61 -15.79 -11.11 2.08
C SER A 61 -14.32 -11.25 2.52
N PHE A 62 -13.47 -11.78 1.65
CA PHE A 62 -12.02 -11.82 1.88
C PHE A 62 -11.40 -10.49 1.42
N PHE A 63 -10.68 -9.82 2.33
CA PHE A 63 -9.93 -8.60 2.02
C PHE A 63 -8.46 -8.94 1.82
N THR A 64 -7.98 -8.81 0.59
CA THR A 64 -6.56 -9.04 0.27
C THR A 64 -5.86 -7.70 0.11
N TYR A 65 -4.78 -7.51 0.85
CA TYR A 65 -3.88 -6.36 0.70
C TYR A 65 -2.72 -6.78 -0.17
N ILE A 66 -2.63 -6.24 -1.38
CA ILE A 66 -1.48 -6.47 -2.24
C ILE A 66 -0.45 -5.39 -1.89
N SER A 67 0.68 -5.81 -1.32
CA SER A 67 1.86 -4.96 -1.15
C SER A 67 2.82 -5.29 -2.29
N ILE A 68 2.94 -4.39 -3.27
CA ILE A 68 3.96 -4.52 -4.32
C ILE A 68 5.20 -3.79 -3.82
N THR A 69 6.27 -4.54 -3.57
CA THR A 69 7.52 -4.04 -2.97
C THR A 69 8.46 -3.38 -3.98
N GLN A 70 8.26 -3.52 -5.29
CA GLN A 70 9.05 -2.84 -6.31
C GLN A 70 8.26 -2.58 -7.59
N MET A 71 7.95 -1.31 -7.87
CA MET A 71 7.75 -0.86 -9.26
C MET A 71 9.14 -0.75 -9.88
N HIS A 72 9.57 -1.76 -10.63
CA HIS A 72 10.61 -1.55 -11.64
C HIS A 72 9.99 -0.68 -12.73
N VAL A 73 10.28 0.62 -12.68
CA VAL A 73 9.97 1.54 -13.78
C VAL A 73 10.91 1.16 -14.91
N TYR A 74 10.45 0.35 -15.86
CA TYR A 74 11.16 0.11 -17.10
C TYR A 74 11.26 1.44 -17.86
N ARG A 75 12.49 1.88 -18.09
CA ARG A 75 12.83 2.97 -19.02
C ARG A 75 12.78 2.46 -20.46
#